data_AF-A0A520EK85-F1
#
_entry.id   AF-A0A520EK85-F1
#
_cell.length_a   1.000
_cell.length_b   1.000
_cell.length_c   1.000
_cell.angle_alpha   90.00
_cell.angle_beta   90.00
_cell.angle_gamma   90.00
#
_symmetry.space_group_name_H-M   'P 1'
#
loop_
_entity.id
_entity.type
_entity.pdbx_description
1 polymer ?
#
loop_
_entity_poly.entity_id
_entity_poly.type
_entity_poly.pdbx_seq_one_letter_code
_entity_poly.pdbx_strand_id
1 'polypeptide(L)'
;NFLITDGVDIPRIIAEAFYLASSGRPGAVLVDIPKDVLQAQTTFSWPPEMRLPGYRPVTKPHGKQVREAARLIADAKHPVLYVGGGVIKSESSPELLELAELTGIPVVTTLMARGAFPDSHTLNCGMPGMHGTVAAVAALQRSDLLITLGARFDDRVTGQLDSFAPDAKVIHADIDPAEIGKNRYADVPIVGDCKEVIVELIEAIRADLATGTTLDLTEWWAYLDGIRRTYPLSYDRPSDGALSPEYVIQAVGKLAGPDAIYCAGVGQHQMWAAQFVNYEKPRTWLNSGGLGTMGYAVPAAMGAKMGMPDTEVWAIDGDGCFQMTNQELATCALEGIPIKVALINNG
;
A
#
# COMPACT_ATOMS: atom_id res chain seq x y z
N ASN A 1 -15.30 -3.36 -18.62
CA ASN A 1 -15.27 -2.31 -19.66
C ASN A 1 -16.68 -2.13 -20.19
N PHE A 2 -16.98 -0.98 -20.76
CA PHE A 2 -18.26 -0.66 -21.37
C PHE A 2 -18.05 -0.18 -22.81
N LEU A 3 -18.99 -0.50 -23.69
CA LEU A 3 -19.15 0.13 -24.99
C LEU A 3 -20.55 0.75 -25.01
N ILE A 4 -20.63 2.06 -25.18
CA ILE A 4 -21.90 2.78 -25.20
C ILE A 4 -22.46 2.75 -26.62
N THR A 5 -23.64 2.15 -26.81
CA THR A 5 -24.29 2.04 -28.13
C THR A 5 -25.43 3.03 -28.32
N ASP A 6 -25.89 3.70 -27.25
CA ASP A 6 -26.96 4.71 -27.27
C ASP A 6 -26.62 5.85 -26.31
N GLY A 7 -26.86 7.10 -26.72
CA GLY A 7 -26.60 8.28 -25.91
C GLY A 7 -27.38 8.31 -24.59
N VAL A 8 -28.55 7.67 -24.53
CA VAL A 8 -29.37 7.57 -23.31
C VAL A 8 -28.67 6.80 -22.19
N ASP A 9 -27.72 5.92 -22.52
CA ASP A 9 -27.00 5.10 -21.56
C ASP A 9 -25.78 5.80 -20.95
N ILE A 10 -25.32 6.93 -21.50
CA ILE A 10 -24.13 7.66 -21.03
C ILE A 10 -24.20 7.96 -19.53
N PRO A 11 -25.27 8.56 -18.97
CA PRO A 11 -25.30 8.88 -17.54
C PRO A 11 -25.21 7.65 -16.65
N ARG A 12 -25.91 6.57 -17.02
CA ARG A 12 -25.91 5.31 -16.27
C ARG A 12 -24.55 4.63 -16.30
N ILE A 13 -23.96 4.46 -17.48
CA ILE A 13 -22.68 3.76 -17.64
C ILE A 13 -21.55 4.53 -16.96
N ILE A 14 -21.55 5.87 -17.02
CA ILE A 14 -20.58 6.66 -16.27
C ILE A 14 -20.77 6.49 -14.76
N ALA A 15 -22.00 6.54 -14.24
CA ALA A 15 -22.27 6.29 -12.82
C ALA A 15 -21.82 4.89 -12.37
N GLU A 16 -22.13 3.86 -13.16
CA GLU A 16 -21.69 2.48 -12.93
C GLU A 16 -20.17 2.36 -12.98
N ALA A 17 -19.50 3.03 -13.93
CA ALA A 17 -18.04 3.00 -14.06
C ALA A 17 -17.35 3.61 -12.83
N PHE A 18 -17.82 4.75 -12.33
CA PHE A 18 -17.30 5.36 -11.10
C PHE A 18 -17.58 4.49 -9.86
N TYR A 19 -18.78 3.92 -9.75
CA TYR A 19 -19.12 3.01 -8.66
C TYR A 19 -18.22 1.77 -8.66
N LEU A 20 -18.05 1.10 -9.81
CA LEU A 20 -17.18 -0.08 -9.94
C LEU A 20 -15.70 0.26 -9.70
N ALA A 21 -15.24 1.43 -10.13
CA ALA A 21 -13.85 1.84 -9.96
C ALA A 21 -13.49 2.14 -8.50
N SER A 22 -14.46 2.59 -7.70
CA SER A 22 -14.25 3.08 -6.34
C SER A 22 -14.70 2.12 -5.23
N SER A 23 -15.58 1.16 -5.52
CA SER A 23 -16.11 0.21 -4.52
C SER A 23 -15.44 -1.16 -4.59
N GLY A 24 -15.65 -1.98 -3.55
CA GLY A 24 -15.01 -3.30 -3.43
C GLY A 24 -13.49 -3.17 -3.47
N ARG A 25 -12.84 -3.90 -4.38
CA ARG A 25 -11.42 -3.72 -4.69
C ARG A 25 -11.26 -2.69 -5.81
N PRO A 26 -10.77 -1.46 -5.53
CA PRO A 26 -10.68 -0.39 -6.53
C PRO A 26 -9.82 -0.79 -7.75
N GLY A 27 -10.24 -0.35 -8.93
CA GLY A 27 -9.61 -0.70 -10.20
C GLY A 27 -10.03 0.21 -11.35
N ALA A 28 -9.39 0.05 -12.51
CA ALA A 28 -9.68 0.86 -13.69
C ALA A 28 -10.93 0.35 -14.44
N VAL A 29 -11.77 1.27 -14.92
CA VAL A 29 -12.91 0.98 -15.80
C VAL A 29 -12.77 1.77 -17.09
N LEU A 30 -12.71 1.08 -18.22
CA LEU A 30 -12.73 1.67 -19.55
C LEU A 30 -14.18 1.82 -20.05
N VAL A 31 -14.52 3.02 -20.51
CA VAL A 31 -15.79 3.35 -21.17
C VAL A 31 -15.49 3.85 -22.58
N ASP A 32 -15.96 3.11 -23.58
CA ASP A 32 -15.81 3.47 -25.00
C ASP A 32 -17.11 4.11 -25.52
N ILE A 33 -16.98 5.26 -26.19
CA ILE A 33 -18.09 6.06 -26.71
C ILE A 33 -17.87 6.34 -28.19
N PRO A 34 -18.61 5.66 -29.08
CA PRO A 34 -18.59 5.93 -30.51
C PRO A 34 -18.94 7.39 -30.83
N LYS A 35 -18.29 7.93 -31.85
CA LYS A 35 -18.43 9.35 -32.23
C LYS A 35 -19.87 9.74 -32.58
N ASP A 36 -20.58 8.89 -33.31
CA ASP A 36 -21.98 9.08 -33.68
C ASP A 36 -22.88 9.13 -32.45
N VAL A 37 -22.64 8.26 -31.47
CA VAL A 37 -23.34 8.28 -30.17
C VAL A 37 -23.05 9.58 -29.40
N LEU A 38 -21.78 10.02 -29.35
CA LEU A 38 -21.38 11.24 -28.66
C LEU A 38 -21.99 12.51 -29.30
N GLN A 39 -22.18 12.53 -30.62
CA GLN A 39 -22.71 13.68 -31.36
C GLN A 39 -24.24 13.70 -31.46
N ALA A 40 -24.91 12.57 -31.20
CA ALA A 40 -26.36 12.47 -31.30
C ALA A 40 -27.08 13.27 -30.20
N GLN A 41 -28.25 13.82 -30.54
CA GLN A 41 -29.15 14.37 -29.53
C GLN A 41 -29.88 13.24 -28.81
N THR A 42 -30.00 13.34 -27.50
CA THR A 42 -30.73 12.38 -26.67
C THR A 42 -31.47 13.09 -25.53
N THR A 43 -32.33 12.36 -24.83
CA THR A 43 -32.99 12.86 -23.62
C THR A 43 -32.13 12.57 -22.40
N PHE A 44 -31.70 13.61 -21.69
CA PHE A 44 -30.95 13.45 -20.45
C PHE A 44 -31.89 13.20 -19.26
N SER A 45 -31.53 12.26 -18.39
CA SER A 45 -32.25 11.95 -17.15
C SER A 45 -31.27 11.71 -16.00
N TRP A 46 -31.57 12.29 -14.83
CA TRP A 46 -30.77 12.18 -13.62
C TRP A 46 -31.66 12.14 -12.36
N PRO A 47 -31.34 11.33 -11.32
CA PRO A 47 -30.21 10.41 -11.23
C PRO A 47 -30.41 9.13 -12.06
N PRO A 48 -29.34 8.52 -12.62
CA PRO A 48 -29.45 7.25 -13.32
C PRO A 48 -29.66 6.09 -12.34
N GLU A 49 -30.47 5.11 -12.73
CA GLU A 49 -30.59 3.84 -12.01
C GLU A 49 -29.49 2.88 -12.49
N MET A 50 -28.57 2.53 -11.59
CA MET A 50 -27.48 1.58 -11.88
C MET A 50 -28.01 0.15 -12.01
N ARG A 51 -27.45 -0.61 -12.96
CA ARG A 51 -27.86 -1.99 -13.28
C ARG A 51 -26.71 -2.97 -13.04
N LEU A 52 -26.39 -3.20 -11.75
CA LEU A 52 -25.28 -4.05 -11.31
C LEU A 52 -25.76 -5.18 -10.37
N PRO A 53 -26.70 -6.05 -10.79
CA PRO A 53 -27.39 -6.97 -9.87
C PRO A 53 -26.46 -7.98 -9.17
N GLY A 54 -25.37 -8.39 -9.81
CA GLY A 54 -24.40 -9.37 -9.29
C GLY A 54 -23.22 -8.77 -8.53
N TYR A 55 -23.03 -7.45 -8.55
CA TYR A 55 -21.89 -6.81 -7.90
C TYR A 55 -22.34 -6.19 -6.58
N ARG A 56 -21.99 -6.85 -5.47
CA ARG A 56 -22.33 -6.43 -4.11
C ARG A 56 -21.12 -6.65 -3.21
N PRO A 57 -20.20 -5.67 -3.13
CA PRO A 57 -19.00 -5.82 -2.31
C PRO A 57 -19.38 -5.97 -0.84
N VAL A 58 -18.79 -6.96 -0.17
CA VAL A 58 -18.97 -7.20 1.26
C VAL A 58 -17.97 -6.33 2.01
N THR A 59 -18.45 -5.28 2.67
CA THR A 59 -17.58 -4.35 3.41
C THR A 59 -17.50 -4.67 4.89
N LYS A 60 -18.59 -5.17 5.50
CA LYS A 60 -18.61 -5.50 6.93
C LYS A 60 -18.12 -6.93 7.18
N PRO A 61 -17.14 -7.15 8.07
CA PRO A 61 -16.67 -8.49 8.38
C PRO A 61 -17.68 -9.30 9.19
N HIS A 62 -17.50 -10.62 9.17
CA HIS A 62 -18.32 -11.51 9.97
C HIS A 62 -17.75 -11.63 11.39
N GLY A 63 -18.43 -11.06 12.40
CA GLY A 63 -17.90 -10.94 13.77
C GLY A 63 -17.45 -12.24 14.46
N LYS A 64 -17.90 -13.44 14.04
CA LYS A 64 -17.29 -14.71 14.54
C LYS A 64 -15.83 -14.88 14.11
N GLN A 65 -15.49 -14.48 12.88
CA GLN A 65 -14.13 -14.56 12.36
C GLN A 65 -13.23 -13.52 13.05
N VAL A 66 -13.76 -12.32 13.31
CA VAL A 66 -13.06 -11.28 14.08
C VAL A 66 -12.74 -11.76 15.50
N ARG A 67 -13.69 -12.37 16.19
CA ARG A 67 -13.45 -12.94 17.54
C ARG A 67 -12.41 -14.06 17.53
N GLU A 68 -12.44 -14.94 16.53
CA GLU A 68 -11.41 -15.98 16.41
C GLU A 68 -10.03 -15.39 16.11
N ALA A 69 -9.96 -14.34 15.29
CA ALA A 69 -8.72 -13.60 15.05
C ALA A 69 -8.20 -12.94 16.35
N ALA A 70 -9.06 -12.26 17.12
CA ALA A 70 -8.69 -11.68 18.41
C ALA A 70 -8.16 -12.75 19.40
N ARG A 71 -8.80 -13.92 19.44
CA ARG A 71 -8.35 -15.06 20.25
C ARG A 71 -6.95 -15.55 19.83
N LEU A 72 -6.71 -15.70 18.52
CA LEU A 72 -5.38 -16.07 18.02
C LEU A 72 -4.33 -15.02 18.34
N ILE A 73 -4.67 -13.74 18.25
CA ILE A 73 -3.79 -12.63 18.62
C ILE A 73 -3.40 -12.72 20.10
N ALA A 74 -4.37 -12.96 21.00
CA ALA A 74 -4.13 -13.11 22.42
C ALA A 74 -3.22 -14.30 22.77
N ASP A 75 -3.32 -15.40 22.03
CA ASP A 75 -2.53 -16.63 22.25
C ASP A 75 -1.10 -16.54 21.67
N ALA A 76 -0.85 -15.64 20.72
CA ALA A 76 0.40 -15.57 19.97
C ALA A 76 1.60 -15.10 20.82
N LYS A 77 2.78 -15.62 20.51
CA LYS A 77 4.07 -15.23 21.14
C LYS A 77 4.94 -14.39 20.22
N HIS A 78 4.84 -14.61 18.91
CA HIS A 78 5.59 -13.87 17.89
C HIS A 78 4.65 -13.33 16.79
N PRO A 79 3.59 -12.57 17.13
CA PRO A 79 2.69 -12.02 16.13
C PRO A 79 3.36 -10.91 15.31
N VAL A 80 2.89 -10.73 14.08
CA VAL A 80 3.29 -9.62 13.18
C VAL A 80 2.07 -9.08 12.43
N LEU A 81 1.93 -7.76 12.38
CA LEU A 81 1.00 -7.06 11.50
C LEU A 81 1.61 -6.95 10.09
N TYR A 82 1.10 -7.74 9.15
CA TYR A 82 1.51 -7.72 7.74
C TYR A 82 0.58 -6.81 6.93
N VAL A 83 1.03 -5.59 6.70
CA VAL A 83 0.18 -4.50 6.18
C VAL A 83 0.38 -4.28 4.68
N GLY A 84 -0.71 -4.42 3.94
CA GLY A 84 -0.76 -4.21 2.50
C GLY A 84 -1.42 -2.89 2.08
N GLY A 85 -1.43 -2.64 0.76
CA GLY A 85 -2.03 -1.44 0.20
C GLY A 85 -3.53 -1.30 0.42
N GLY A 86 -4.23 -2.37 0.86
CA GLY A 86 -5.63 -2.31 1.27
C GLY A 86 -5.87 -1.32 2.41
N VAL A 87 -4.93 -1.20 3.36
CA VAL A 87 -5.04 -0.24 4.48
C VAL A 87 -5.04 1.22 4.00
N ILE A 88 -4.21 1.54 2.99
CA ILE A 88 -4.20 2.86 2.35
C ILE A 88 -5.52 3.13 1.63
N LYS A 89 -6.04 2.13 0.91
CA LYS A 89 -7.26 2.26 0.11
C LYS A 89 -8.51 2.44 0.96
N SER A 90 -8.58 1.78 2.11
CA SER A 90 -9.68 1.92 3.07
C SER A 90 -9.52 3.10 4.05
N GLU A 91 -8.44 3.88 3.93
CA GLU A 91 -8.17 5.03 4.81
C GLU A 91 -8.10 4.64 6.29
N SER A 92 -7.43 3.52 6.57
CA SER A 92 -7.39 2.89 7.89
C SER A 92 -6.06 3.07 8.63
N SER A 93 -5.21 4.01 8.19
CA SER A 93 -3.95 4.31 8.87
C SER A 93 -4.10 4.73 10.35
N PRO A 94 -5.07 5.59 10.73
CA PRO A 94 -5.30 5.92 12.14
C PRO A 94 -5.69 4.70 12.98
N GLU A 95 -6.58 3.86 12.44
CA GLU A 95 -7.04 2.65 13.12
C GLU A 95 -5.92 1.60 13.20
N LEU A 96 -5.08 1.47 12.18
CA LEU A 96 -3.88 0.63 12.23
C LEU A 96 -2.92 1.08 13.35
N LEU A 97 -2.73 2.40 13.50
CA LEU A 97 -1.90 2.95 14.56
C LEU A 97 -2.45 2.57 15.94
N GLU A 98 -3.76 2.77 16.15
CA GLU A 98 -4.43 2.39 17.39
C GLU A 98 -4.30 0.88 17.67
N LEU A 99 -4.50 0.02 16.67
CA LEU A 99 -4.35 -1.42 16.82
C LEU A 99 -2.91 -1.80 17.21
N ALA A 100 -1.91 -1.23 16.55
CA ALA A 100 -0.51 -1.51 16.84
C ALA A 100 -0.12 -1.03 18.25
N GLU A 101 -0.51 0.18 18.65
CA GLU A 101 -0.22 0.72 19.99
C GLU A 101 -0.96 -0.05 21.10
N LEU A 102 -2.21 -0.46 20.85
CA LEU A 102 -3.00 -1.26 21.79
C LEU A 102 -2.38 -2.62 22.07
N THR A 103 -1.77 -3.24 21.05
CA THR A 103 -1.27 -4.61 21.12
C THR A 103 0.25 -4.72 21.30
N GLY A 104 0.99 -3.67 20.96
CA GLY A 104 2.45 -3.67 20.91
C GLY A 104 3.04 -4.55 19.80
N ILE A 105 2.23 -5.00 18.82
CA ILE A 105 2.66 -5.94 17.79
C ILE A 105 3.55 -5.24 16.75
N PRO A 106 4.67 -5.84 16.30
CA PRO A 106 5.49 -5.29 15.23
C PRO A 106 4.73 -5.17 13.92
N VAL A 107 4.95 -4.06 13.23
CA VAL A 107 4.30 -3.70 11.96
C VAL A 107 5.32 -3.82 10.83
N VAL A 108 4.97 -4.57 9.78
CA VAL A 108 5.69 -4.55 8.50
C VAL A 108 4.77 -4.02 7.40
N THR A 109 5.30 -3.14 6.56
CA THR A 109 4.53 -2.52 5.47
C THR A 109 5.05 -2.99 4.11
N THR A 110 4.19 -3.56 3.27
CA THR A 110 4.55 -3.86 1.87
C THR A 110 5.00 -2.58 1.14
N LEU A 111 5.65 -2.74 -0.03
CA LEU A 111 5.94 -1.61 -0.92
C LEU A 111 4.71 -0.76 -1.23
N MET A 112 3.53 -1.37 -1.34
CA MET A 112 2.27 -0.67 -1.62
C MET A 112 1.64 -0.01 -0.39
N ALA A 113 2.21 -0.22 0.80
CA ALA A 113 1.73 0.27 2.08
C ALA A 113 2.73 1.21 2.77
N ARG A 114 3.78 1.68 2.08
CA ARG A 114 4.71 2.66 2.65
C ARG A 114 3.93 3.92 3.06
N GLY A 115 4.19 4.39 4.28
CA GLY A 115 3.45 5.47 4.92
C GLY A 115 2.10 5.08 5.54
N ALA A 116 1.63 3.82 5.40
CA ALA A 116 0.41 3.37 6.08
C ALA A 116 0.57 3.39 7.62
N PHE A 117 1.80 3.17 8.08
CA PHE A 117 2.25 3.28 9.47
C PHE A 117 3.53 4.12 9.49
N PRO A 118 3.72 5.04 10.46
CA PRO A 118 4.83 5.98 10.42
C PRO A 118 6.18 5.29 10.52
N ASP A 119 7.11 5.64 9.63
CA ASP A 119 8.43 4.99 9.61
C ASP A 119 9.24 5.24 10.88
N SER A 120 9.05 6.40 11.50
CA SER A 120 9.66 6.80 12.77
C SER A 120 9.17 6.01 13.99
N HIS A 121 8.04 5.30 13.88
CA HIS A 121 7.45 4.61 15.03
C HIS A 121 8.27 3.38 15.42
N THR A 122 8.49 3.20 16.71
CA THR A 122 9.26 2.07 17.30
C THR A 122 8.77 0.68 16.89
N LEU A 123 7.46 0.52 16.68
CA LEU A 123 6.82 -0.73 16.27
C LEU A 123 7.02 -1.04 14.78
N ASN A 124 7.54 -0.11 13.98
CA ASN A 124 7.79 -0.34 12.56
C ASN A 124 9.06 -1.17 12.34
N CYS A 125 8.92 -2.35 11.74
CA CYS A 125 10.04 -3.18 11.32
C CYS A 125 10.51 -2.87 9.89
N GLY A 126 9.75 -2.07 9.14
CA GLY A 126 10.08 -1.64 7.78
C GLY A 126 9.42 -2.50 6.70
N MET A 127 9.98 -2.44 5.49
CA MET A 127 9.47 -3.17 4.33
C MET A 127 10.02 -4.60 4.28
N PRO A 128 9.21 -5.65 4.07
CA PRO A 128 9.69 -7.02 3.87
C PRO A 128 9.97 -7.34 2.39
N GLY A 129 10.45 -8.55 2.12
CA GLY A 129 10.62 -9.09 0.77
C GLY A 129 12.04 -9.00 0.23
N MET A 130 12.19 -9.17 -1.09
CA MET A 130 13.49 -9.28 -1.79
C MET A 130 14.45 -8.10 -1.54
N HIS A 131 13.91 -6.90 -1.34
CA HIS A 131 14.67 -5.69 -1.01
C HIS A 131 14.25 -5.10 0.35
N GLY A 132 13.72 -5.94 1.23
CA GLY A 132 13.24 -5.53 2.54
C GLY A 132 14.35 -5.32 3.57
N THR A 133 14.00 -4.77 4.72
CA THR A 133 14.87 -4.75 5.89
C THR A 133 14.98 -6.18 6.44
N VAL A 134 16.17 -6.51 6.97
CA VAL A 134 16.38 -7.83 7.59
C VAL A 134 15.44 -8.02 8.79
N ALA A 135 15.14 -6.95 9.53
CA ALA A 135 14.19 -6.99 10.64
C ALA A 135 12.75 -7.33 10.20
N ALA A 136 12.25 -6.74 9.10
CA ALA A 136 10.91 -7.06 8.58
C ALA A 136 10.84 -8.49 8.04
N VAL A 137 11.89 -8.96 7.36
CA VAL A 137 11.98 -10.35 6.90
C VAL A 137 12.04 -11.31 8.09
N ALA A 138 12.85 -11.01 9.10
CA ALA A 138 12.94 -11.84 10.32
C ALA A 138 11.62 -11.88 11.08
N ALA A 139 10.91 -10.75 11.18
CA ALA A 139 9.58 -10.68 11.78
C ALA A 139 8.63 -11.67 11.10
N LEU A 140 8.51 -11.62 9.76
CA LEU A 140 7.64 -12.54 9.03
C LEU A 140 8.11 -14.01 9.12
N GLN A 141 9.40 -14.28 9.01
CA GLN A 141 9.90 -15.65 8.93
C GLN A 141 9.91 -16.38 10.27
N ARG A 142 9.97 -15.65 11.39
CA ARG A 142 9.98 -16.20 12.74
C ARG A 142 8.66 -16.01 13.50
N SER A 143 7.64 -15.44 12.85
CA SER A 143 6.33 -15.28 13.46
C SER A 143 5.62 -16.61 13.66
N ASP A 144 4.79 -16.70 14.70
CA ASP A 144 3.81 -17.78 14.90
C ASP A 144 2.38 -17.35 14.49
N LEU A 145 2.18 -16.06 14.23
CA LEU A 145 0.93 -15.50 13.72
C LEU A 145 1.19 -14.33 12.75
N LEU A 146 0.67 -14.46 11.53
CA LEU A 146 0.57 -13.36 10.57
C LEU A 146 -0.83 -12.75 10.62
N ILE A 147 -0.90 -11.48 10.98
CA ILE A 147 -2.13 -10.68 10.95
C ILE A 147 -2.10 -9.86 9.67
N THR A 148 -2.62 -10.44 8.59
CA THR A 148 -2.52 -9.88 7.25
C THR A 148 -3.69 -8.96 6.96
N LEU A 149 -3.40 -7.67 6.79
CA LEU A 149 -4.38 -6.62 6.59
C LEU A 149 -4.22 -6.01 5.19
N GLY A 150 -5.09 -6.39 4.26
CA GLY A 150 -5.14 -5.81 2.91
C GLY A 150 -3.91 -6.09 2.05
N ALA A 151 -3.24 -7.23 2.27
CA ALA A 151 -2.11 -7.71 1.48
C ALA A 151 -2.46 -9.01 0.74
N ARG A 152 -1.72 -9.29 -0.34
CA ARG A 152 -2.04 -10.36 -1.31
C ARG A 152 -1.00 -11.48 -1.42
N PHE A 153 -0.05 -11.55 -0.48
CA PHE A 153 1.05 -12.54 -0.47
C PHE A 153 1.73 -12.67 -1.84
N ASP A 154 2.20 -11.56 -2.39
CA ASP A 154 2.89 -11.57 -3.69
C ASP A 154 4.31 -12.15 -3.57
N ASP A 155 4.80 -12.69 -4.67
CA ASP A 155 6.09 -13.39 -4.77
C ASP A 155 7.29 -12.50 -4.43
N ARG A 156 7.17 -11.17 -4.57
CA ARG A 156 8.26 -10.24 -4.20
C ARG A 156 8.43 -10.11 -2.69
N VAL A 157 7.37 -10.40 -1.92
CA VAL A 157 7.44 -10.53 -0.46
C VAL A 157 7.70 -11.97 -0.05
N THR A 158 6.94 -12.93 -0.60
CA THR A 158 6.97 -14.30 -0.08
C THR A 158 8.17 -15.11 -0.55
N GLY A 159 8.71 -14.80 -1.74
CA GLY A 159 9.66 -15.68 -2.40
C GLY A 159 9.06 -17.08 -2.60
N GLN A 160 9.76 -18.11 -2.15
CA GLN A 160 9.25 -19.49 -2.17
C GLN A 160 8.21 -19.69 -1.06
N LEU A 161 6.95 -19.89 -1.44
CA LEU A 161 5.80 -19.97 -0.53
C LEU A 161 5.93 -21.06 0.54
N ASP A 162 6.48 -22.23 0.20
CA ASP A 162 6.66 -23.34 1.14
C ASP A 162 7.62 -23.00 2.29
N SER A 163 8.52 -22.04 2.05
CA SER A 163 9.47 -21.54 3.05
C SER A 163 9.03 -20.24 3.73
N PHE A 164 7.89 -19.67 3.33
CA PHE A 164 7.45 -18.38 3.82
C PHE A 164 6.65 -18.53 5.12
N ALA A 165 7.17 -17.97 6.22
CA ALA A 165 6.54 -17.98 7.54
C ALA A 165 6.00 -19.38 7.91
N PRO A 166 6.86 -20.41 7.90
CA PRO A 166 6.42 -21.81 7.87
C PRO A 166 5.63 -22.20 9.12
N ASP A 167 5.94 -21.59 10.26
CA ASP A 167 5.34 -21.88 11.57
C ASP A 167 4.13 -20.99 11.89
N ALA A 168 3.81 -20.02 11.03
CA ALA A 168 2.79 -19.03 11.31
C ALA A 168 1.39 -19.51 10.93
N LYS A 169 0.45 -19.34 11.86
CA LYS A 169 -0.98 -19.24 11.53
C LYS A 169 -1.25 -17.94 10.79
N VAL A 170 -2.29 -17.91 9.96
CA VAL A 170 -2.59 -16.76 9.11
C VAL A 170 -4.02 -16.28 9.34
N ILE A 171 -4.14 -15.05 9.84
CA ILE A 171 -5.35 -14.24 9.72
C ILE A 171 -5.21 -13.46 8.41
N HIS A 172 -6.17 -13.59 7.49
CA HIS A 172 -6.15 -12.89 6.21
C HIS A 172 -7.42 -12.08 6.01
N ALA A 173 -7.29 -10.77 6.16
CA ALA A 173 -8.34 -9.80 5.91
C ALA A 173 -8.15 -9.11 4.56
N ASP A 174 -9.13 -9.27 3.66
CA ASP A 174 -9.16 -8.60 2.37
C ASP A 174 -10.62 -8.29 1.95
N ILE A 175 -10.80 -7.22 1.19
CA ILE A 175 -12.10 -6.84 0.62
C ILE A 175 -12.51 -7.78 -0.52
N ASP A 176 -11.52 -8.43 -1.15
CA ASP A 176 -11.70 -9.34 -2.27
C ASP A 176 -11.60 -10.80 -1.80
N PRO A 177 -12.73 -11.54 -1.76
CA PRO A 177 -12.73 -12.95 -1.38
C PRO A 177 -11.81 -13.81 -2.24
N ALA A 178 -11.51 -13.41 -3.48
CA ALA A 178 -10.65 -14.16 -4.38
C ALA A 178 -9.15 -14.09 -4.00
N GLU A 179 -8.75 -13.15 -3.16
CA GLU A 179 -7.37 -13.06 -2.65
C GLU A 179 -7.14 -13.95 -1.43
N ILE A 180 -8.19 -14.24 -0.67
CA ILE A 180 -8.11 -15.02 0.56
C ILE A 180 -7.79 -16.48 0.24
N GLY A 181 -6.71 -17.01 0.82
CA GLY A 181 -6.32 -18.40 0.59
C GLY A 181 -5.70 -18.68 -0.77
N LYS A 182 -5.52 -17.66 -1.64
CA LYS A 182 -5.04 -17.84 -3.02
C LYS A 182 -3.61 -18.38 -3.09
N ASN A 183 -2.69 -17.74 -2.37
CA ASN A 183 -1.26 -18.10 -2.35
C ASN A 183 -0.84 -18.74 -1.02
N ARG A 184 -1.42 -18.30 0.09
CA ARG A 184 -1.16 -18.82 1.43
C ARG A 184 -2.49 -19.16 2.08
N TYR A 185 -2.60 -20.37 2.64
CA TYR A 185 -3.79 -20.81 3.37
C TYR A 185 -4.07 -19.86 4.54
N ALA A 186 -5.33 -19.44 4.70
CA ALA A 186 -5.77 -18.58 5.79
C ALA A 186 -6.49 -19.44 6.85
N ASP A 187 -5.91 -19.51 8.05
CA ASP A 187 -6.55 -20.15 9.21
C ASP A 187 -7.82 -19.39 9.62
N VAL A 188 -7.76 -18.05 9.55
CA VAL A 188 -8.92 -17.17 9.77
C VAL A 188 -9.09 -16.26 8.55
N PRO A 189 -9.95 -16.65 7.59
CA PRO A 189 -10.31 -15.79 6.47
C PRO A 189 -11.29 -14.72 6.94
N ILE A 190 -11.06 -13.44 6.62
CA ILE A 190 -11.99 -12.34 6.92
C ILE A 190 -12.24 -11.55 5.64
N VAL A 191 -13.46 -11.64 5.11
CA VAL A 191 -13.89 -10.79 3.99
C VAL A 191 -14.46 -9.50 4.56
N GLY A 192 -13.87 -8.37 4.21
CA GLY A 192 -14.36 -7.06 4.64
C GLY A 192 -13.40 -5.93 4.28
N ASP A 193 -13.90 -4.71 4.42
CA ASP A 193 -13.08 -3.52 4.32
C ASP A 193 -12.08 -3.49 5.47
N CYS A 194 -10.81 -3.21 5.18
CA CYS A 194 -9.75 -3.25 6.19
C CYS A 194 -10.03 -2.31 7.36
N LYS A 195 -10.69 -1.17 7.15
CA LYS A 195 -11.05 -0.25 8.23
C LYS A 195 -12.02 -0.91 9.20
N GLU A 196 -13.10 -1.47 8.69
CA GLU A 196 -14.12 -2.15 9.50
C GLU A 196 -13.54 -3.37 10.24
N VAL A 197 -12.65 -4.13 9.59
CA VAL A 197 -11.95 -5.25 10.23
C VAL A 197 -11.07 -4.79 11.39
N ILE A 198 -10.28 -3.74 11.19
CA ILE A 198 -9.38 -3.23 12.23
C ILE A 198 -10.18 -2.67 13.41
N VAL A 199 -11.27 -1.93 13.15
CA VAL A 199 -12.16 -1.40 14.19
C VAL A 199 -12.77 -2.53 15.03
N GLU A 200 -13.37 -3.55 14.39
CA GLU A 200 -13.96 -4.66 15.14
C GLU A 200 -12.89 -5.49 15.89
N LEU A 201 -11.66 -5.60 15.35
CA LEU A 201 -10.54 -6.23 16.05
C LEU A 201 -10.13 -5.44 17.31
N ILE A 202 -10.01 -4.11 17.21
CA ILE A 202 -9.70 -3.24 18.35
C ILE A 202 -10.74 -3.43 19.46
N GLU A 203 -12.03 -3.43 19.11
CA GLU A 203 -13.12 -3.65 20.07
C GLU A 203 -13.02 -5.02 20.75
N ALA A 204 -12.79 -6.09 19.98
CA ALA A 204 -12.65 -7.43 20.51
C ALA A 204 -11.42 -7.55 21.44
N ILE A 205 -10.27 -7.03 21.03
CA ILE A 205 -9.04 -7.06 21.82
C ILE A 205 -9.21 -6.25 23.11
N ARG A 206 -9.85 -5.08 23.07
CA ARG A 206 -10.15 -4.29 24.29
C ARG A 206 -11.01 -5.07 25.27
N ALA A 207 -12.00 -5.80 24.79
CA ALA A 207 -12.83 -6.66 25.63
C ALA A 207 -11.99 -7.76 26.30
N ASP A 208 -11.10 -8.42 25.54
CA ASP A 208 -10.22 -9.47 26.07
C ASP A 208 -9.23 -8.91 27.11
N LEU A 209 -8.61 -7.76 26.85
CA LEU A 209 -7.72 -7.07 27.80
C LEU A 209 -8.45 -6.68 29.09
N ALA A 210 -9.71 -6.22 28.99
CA ALA A 210 -10.54 -5.90 30.16
C ALA A 210 -10.84 -7.13 31.04
N THR A 211 -10.77 -8.34 30.49
CA THR A 211 -10.92 -9.61 31.25
C THR A 211 -9.61 -10.13 31.83
N GLY A 212 -8.49 -9.41 31.66
CA GLY A 212 -7.18 -9.74 32.22
C GLY A 212 -6.24 -10.46 31.24
N THR A 213 -6.58 -10.54 29.96
CA THR A 213 -5.65 -11.00 28.92
C THR A 213 -4.46 -10.04 28.83
N THR A 214 -3.25 -10.57 28.71
CA THR A 214 -2.03 -9.77 28.56
C THR A 214 -1.21 -10.28 27.37
N LEU A 215 -0.79 -9.36 26.51
CA LEU A 215 0.17 -9.61 25.43
C LEU A 215 1.57 -9.27 25.94
N ASP A 216 2.39 -10.28 26.24
CA ASP A 216 3.80 -10.07 26.55
C ASP A 216 4.65 -10.40 25.31
N LEU A 217 5.15 -9.34 24.69
CA LEU A 217 5.99 -9.40 23.49
C LEU A 217 7.45 -9.03 23.79
N THR A 218 7.86 -9.04 25.07
CA THR A 218 9.18 -8.58 25.49
C THR A 218 10.31 -9.37 24.83
N GLU A 219 10.23 -10.71 24.84
CA GLU A 219 11.22 -11.58 24.19
C GLU A 219 11.21 -11.43 22.67
N TRP A 220 10.02 -11.24 22.08
CA TRP A 220 9.87 -11.03 20.65
C TRP A 220 10.54 -9.73 20.19
N TRP A 221 10.29 -8.62 20.90
CA TRP A 221 10.95 -7.35 20.64
C TRP A 221 12.46 -7.41 20.90
N ALA A 222 12.91 -8.09 21.95
CA ALA A 222 14.34 -8.28 22.20
C ALA A 222 15.04 -8.98 21.02
N TYR A 223 14.39 -9.98 20.41
CA TYR A 223 14.88 -10.62 19.19
C TYR A 223 14.93 -9.65 18.01
N LEU A 224 13.81 -8.97 17.71
CA LEU A 224 13.70 -8.08 16.55
C LEU A 224 14.63 -6.87 16.64
N ASP A 225 14.77 -6.26 17.82
CA ASP A 225 15.71 -5.17 18.06
C ASP A 225 17.16 -5.62 17.96
N GLY A 226 17.45 -6.87 18.36
CA GLY A 226 18.73 -7.51 18.10
C GLY A 226 19.06 -7.54 16.61
N ILE A 227 18.11 -8.00 15.77
CA ILE A 227 18.27 -8.03 14.32
C ILE A 227 18.41 -6.62 13.74
N ARG A 228 17.56 -5.68 14.15
CA ARG A 228 17.56 -4.28 13.69
C ARG A 228 18.91 -3.60 13.96
N ARG A 229 19.51 -3.85 15.12
CA ARG A 229 20.83 -3.30 15.49
C ARG A 229 21.97 -3.95 14.72
N THR A 230 21.90 -5.27 14.47
CA THR A 230 22.96 -6.00 13.77
C THR A 230 22.93 -5.75 12.26
N TYR A 231 21.76 -5.58 11.67
CA TYR A 231 21.56 -5.43 10.22
C TYR A 231 20.73 -4.19 9.87
N PRO A 232 21.22 -2.98 10.19
CA PRO A 232 20.54 -1.75 9.79
C PRO A 232 20.61 -1.57 8.27
N LEU A 233 19.67 -0.78 7.71
CA LEU A 233 19.82 -0.25 6.36
C LEU A 233 21.07 0.64 6.31
N SER A 234 21.98 0.33 5.40
CA SER A 234 23.22 1.08 5.20
C SER A 234 23.60 1.12 3.72
N TYR A 235 24.44 2.08 3.36
CA TYR A 235 25.05 2.19 2.04
C TYR A 235 26.47 2.72 2.20
N ASP A 236 27.33 2.35 1.26
CA ASP A 236 28.71 2.85 1.22
C ASP A 236 28.78 4.20 0.53
N ARG A 237 29.76 5.01 0.91
CA ARG A 237 30.06 6.27 0.21
C ARG A 237 31.22 6.03 -0.76
N PRO A 238 31.04 6.30 -2.07
CA PRO A 238 32.11 6.14 -3.05
C PRO A 238 33.36 6.94 -2.65
N SER A 239 34.53 6.29 -2.71
CA SER A 239 35.82 6.91 -2.34
C SER A 239 36.39 7.84 -3.42
N ASP A 240 35.85 7.77 -4.63
CA ASP A 240 36.26 8.56 -5.80
C ASP A 240 35.62 9.96 -5.86
N GLY A 241 34.80 10.31 -4.85
CA GLY A 241 34.09 11.58 -4.78
C GLY A 241 32.74 11.59 -5.50
N ALA A 242 32.32 10.47 -6.11
CA ALA A 242 30.97 10.34 -6.65
C ALA A 242 29.90 10.34 -5.54
N LEU A 243 28.68 10.75 -5.90
CA LEU A 243 27.54 10.71 -4.99
C LEU A 243 26.95 9.31 -4.95
N SER A 244 26.72 8.78 -3.75
CA SER A 244 25.88 7.58 -3.59
C SER A 244 24.42 7.95 -3.92
N PRO A 245 23.73 7.15 -4.75
CA PRO A 245 22.33 7.39 -5.07
C PRO A 245 21.43 7.31 -3.83
N GLU A 246 21.73 6.41 -2.89
CA GLU A 246 21.04 6.29 -1.61
C GLU A 246 21.17 7.57 -0.78
N TYR A 247 22.37 8.15 -0.72
CA TYR A 247 22.61 9.42 -0.03
C TYR A 247 21.79 10.56 -0.64
N VAL A 248 21.77 10.68 -1.98
CA VAL A 248 21.01 11.73 -2.68
C VAL A 248 19.52 11.60 -2.38
N ILE A 249 18.97 10.40 -2.51
CA ILE A 249 17.56 10.11 -2.24
C ILE A 249 17.22 10.40 -0.77
N GLN A 250 18.06 9.96 0.17
CA GLN A 250 17.87 10.22 1.59
C GLN A 250 17.90 11.73 1.89
N ALA A 251 18.80 12.48 1.26
CA ALA A 251 18.90 13.93 1.43
C ALA A 251 17.66 14.65 0.88
N VAL A 252 17.16 14.25 -0.30
CA VAL A 252 15.90 14.76 -0.86
C VAL A 252 14.74 14.51 0.10
N GLY A 253 14.62 13.29 0.62
CA GLY A 253 13.61 12.93 1.61
C GLY A 253 13.65 13.83 2.85
N LYS A 254 14.83 13.99 3.44
CA LYS A 254 15.04 14.83 4.65
C LYS A 254 14.74 16.31 4.42
N LEU A 255 15.12 16.85 3.25
CA LEU A 255 14.96 18.28 2.95
C LEU A 255 13.51 18.64 2.58
N ALA A 256 12.83 17.78 1.82
CA ALA A 256 11.44 17.99 1.43
C ALA A 256 10.46 17.73 2.58
N GLY A 257 10.82 16.83 3.51
CA GLY A 257 10.06 16.57 4.72
C GLY A 257 8.91 15.57 4.53
N PRO A 258 8.24 15.20 5.64
CA PRO A 258 7.27 14.09 5.69
C PRO A 258 5.95 14.35 4.95
N ASP A 259 5.70 15.60 4.54
CA ASP A 259 4.49 16.02 3.85
C ASP A 259 4.60 15.97 2.32
N ALA A 260 5.82 15.79 1.79
CA ALA A 260 6.04 15.70 0.36
C ALA A 260 5.54 14.37 -0.22
N ILE A 261 5.11 14.41 -1.48
CA ILE A 261 4.75 13.21 -2.25
C ILE A 261 5.92 12.80 -3.11
N TYR A 262 6.30 11.53 -3.02
CA TYR A 262 7.39 10.92 -3.77
C TYR A 262 6.82 9.92 -4.76
N CYS A 263 6.95 10.22 -6.04
CA CYS A 263 6.70 9.31 -7.15
C CYS A 263 8.02 8.68 -7.56
N ALA A 264 8.07 7.35 -7.69
CA ALA A 264 9.27 6.68 -8.18
C ALA A 264 9.01 5.92 -9.47
N GLY A 265 10.03 5.90 -10.34
CA GLY A 265 10.07 5.00 -11.49
C GLY A 265 10.25 3.55 -11.06
N VAL A 266 10.81 2.70 -11.93
CA VAL A 266 11.00 1.28 -11.63
C VAL A 266 12.44 0.87 -11.87
N GLY A 267 13.08 0.27 -10.87
CA GLY A 267 14.50 -0.07 -10.90
C GLY A 267 15.19 0.05 -9.53
N GLN A 268 16.50 0.25 -9.51
CA GLN A 268 17.25 0.41 -8.27
C GLN A 268 16.84 1.68 -7.51
N HIS A 269 16.66 2.81 -8.23
CA HIS A 269 16.20 4.08 -7.65
C HIS A 269 14.85 3.98 -6.95
N GLN A 270 13.96 3.11 -7.45
CA GLN A 270 12.69 2.80 -6.80
C GLN A 270 12.88 2.16 -5.43
N MET A 271 13.76 1.15 -5.34
CA MET A 271 14.02 0.44 -4.09
C MET A 271 14.72 1.36 -3.09
N TRP A 272 15.71 2.13 -3.55
CA TRP A 272 16.37 3.12 -2.70
C TRP A 272 15.41 4.21 -2.22
N ALA A 273 14.48 4.68 -3.05
CA ALA A 273 13.43 5.61 -2.61
C ALA A 273 12.56 4.98 -1.52
N ALA A 274 12.09 3.75 -1.71
CA ALA A 274 11.28 3.04 -0.72
C ALA A 274 12.02 2.77 0.61
N GLN A 275 13.35 2.57 0.56
CA GLN A 275 14.20 2.25 1.71
C GLN A 275 14.71 3.48 2.47
N PHE A 276 15.06 4.57 1.78
CA PHE A 276 15.83 5.68 2.35
C PHE A 276 15.06 7.00 2.48
N VAL A 277 13.86 7.11 1.91
CA VAL A 277 12.91 8.15 2.28
C VAL A 277 12.09 7.66 3.49
N ASN A 278 11.91 8.53 4.48
CA ASN A 278 11.08 8.25 5.66
C ASN A 278 9.63 8.67 5.38
N TYR A 279 8.72 7.70 5.32
CA TYR A 279 7.32 7.93 5.06
C TYR A 279 6.53 7.95 6.37
N GLU A 280 6.00 9.12 6.74
CA GLU A 280 5.24 9.29 7.98
C GLU A 280 3.71 9.29 7.75
N LYS A 281 3.27 9.44 6.50
CA LYS A 281 1.85 9.62 6.14
C LYS A 281 1.44 8.74 4.96
N PRO A 282 0.19 8.25 4.92
CA PRO A 282 -0.31 7.48 3.79
C PRO A 282 -0.38 8.35 2.52
N ARG A 283 -0.40 7.70 1.36
CA ARG A 283 -0.51 8.36 0.02
C ARG A 283 0.64 9.33 -0.32
N THR A 284 1.74 9.30 0.43
CA THR A 284 2.98 10.05 0.11
C THR A 284 3.95 9.25 -0.76
N TRP A 285 3.80 7.93 -0.84
CA TRP A 285 4.54 7.05 -1.74
C TRP A 285 3.66 6.62 -2.91
N LEU A 286 4.01 7.06 -4.13
CA LEU A 286 3.32 6.68 -5.37
C LEU A 286 4.26 5.87 -6.26
N ASN A 287 3.90 4.62 -6.53
CA ASN A 287 4.77 3.74 -7.29
C ASN A 287 4.01 2.61 -8.01
N SER A 288 4.50 2.24 -9.20
CA SER A 288 4.01 1.07 -9.95
C SER A 288 4.64 -0.22 -9.42
N GLY A 289 4.14 -0.73 -8.30
CA GLY A 289 4.68 -1.95 -7.68
C GLY A 289 4.22 -3.25 -8.35
N GLY A 290 2.93 -3.37 -8.66
CA GLY A 290 2.37 -4.62 -9.20
C GLY A 290 2.82 -4.95 -10.63
N LEU A 291 2.68 -3.97 -11.55
CA LEU A 291 3.06 -4.13 -12.95
C LEU A 291 4.53 -3.78 -13.21
N GLY A 292 5.15 -2.92 -12.39
CA GLY A 292 6.54 -2.52 -12.58
C GLY A 292 6.74 -1.66 -13.83
N THR A 293 5.84 -0.72 -14.11
CA THR A 293 5.86 0.10 -15.32
C THR A 293 6.92 1.21 -15.26
N MET A 294 7.96 1.11 -16.09
CA MET A 294 8.90 2.21 -16.34
C MET A 294 8.18 3.42 -17.00
N GLY A 295 8.71 4.64 -16.83
CA GLY A 295 8.04 5.87 -17.30
C GLY A 295 6.85 6.32 -16.42
N TYR A 296 6.67 5.72 -15.24
CA TYR A 296 5.56 6.06 -14.35
C TYR A 296 5.78 7.40 -13.60
N ALA A 297 7.01 7.72 -13.19
CA ALA A 297 7.29 8.73 -12.18
C ALA A 297 6.82 10.15 -12.56
N VAL A 298 7.17 10.61 -13.77
CA VAL A 298 6.88 11.97 -14.23
C VAL A 298 5.36 12.18 -14.44
N PRO A 299 4.63 11.33 -15.18
CA PRO A 299 3.17 11.46 -15.28
C PRO A 299 2.46 11.34 -13.92
N ALA A 300 2.91 10.44 -13.04
CA ALA A 300 2.34 10.30 -11.71
C ALA A 300 2.56 11.54 -10.84
N ALA A 301 3.75 12.13 -10.88
CA ALA A 301 4.06 13.38 -10.17
C ALA A 301 3.21 14.54 -10.69
N MET A 302 3.00 14.62 -12.00
CA MET A 302 2.11 15.62 -12.61
C MET A 302 0.68 15.47 -12.07
N GLY A 303 0.13 14.25 -12.06
CA GLY A 303 -1.20 13.97 -11.51
C GLY A 303 -1.30 14.28 -10.01
N ALA A 304 -0.29 13.90 -9.23
CA ALA A 304 -0.23 14.18 -7.80
C ALA A 304 -0.20 15.68 -7.50
N LYS A 305 0.58 16.46 -8.25
CA LYS A 305 0.66 17.92 -8.09
C LYS A 305 -0.64 18.61 -8.47
N MET A 306 -1.34 18.13 -9.50
CA MET A 306 -2.68 18.64 -9.85
C MET A 306 -3.74 18.29 -8.80
N GLY A 307 -3.67 17.10 -8.21
CA GLY A 307 -4.57 16.69 -7.12
C GLY A 307 -4.27 17.37 -5.78
N MET A 308 -3.01 17.77 -5.55
CA MET A 308 -2.52 18.41 -4.33
C MET A 308 -1.68 19.65 -4.65
N PRO A 309 -2.29 20.77 -5.10
CA PRO A 309 -1.57 21.93 -5.64
C PRO A 309 -0.56 22.57 -4.68
N ASP A 310 -0.83 22.53 -3.37
CA ASP A 310 0.02 23.14 -2.34
C ASP A 310 1.12 22.20 -1.81
N THR A 311 1.07 20.92 -2.18
CA THR A 311 2.02 19.91 -1.69
C THR A 311 3.27 19.86 -2.55
N GLU A 312 4.44 19.69 -1.92
CA GLU A 312 5.69 19.43 -2.64
C GLU A 312 5.67 18.03 -3.26
N VAL A 313 5.99 17.92 -4.56
CA VAL A 313 5.95 16.65 -5.29
C VAL A 313 7.28 16.40 -5.99
N TRP A 314 7.88 15.25 -5.70
CA TRP A 314 9.12 14.76 -6.32
C TRP A 314 8.86 13.54 -7.19
N ALA A 315 9.33 13.58 -8.43
CA ALA A 315 9.61 12.38 -9.22
C ALA A 315 11.07 11.97 -8.97
N ILE A 316 11.30 10.88 -8.26
CA ILE A 316 12.62 10.23 -8.13
C ILE A 316 12.72 9.23 -9.27
N ASP A 317 13.57 9.49 -10.24
CA ASP A 317 13.62 8.68 -11.45
C ASP A 317 15.02 8.26 -11.86
N GLY A 318 15.10 7.14 -12.57
CA GLY A 318 16.33 6.68 -13.24
C GLY A 318 16.31 7.15 -14.69
N ASP A 319 17.47 7.32 -15.30
CA ASP A 319 17.63 7.80 -16.69
C ASP A 319 16.79 7.00 -17.69
N GLY A 320 16.80 5.67 -17.65
CA GLY A 320 16.00 4.83 -18.54
C GLY A 320 14.49 4.96 -18.34
N CYS A 321 14.01 5.15 -17.10
CA CYS A 321 12.59 5.41 -16.84
C CYS A 321 12.19 6.81 -17.30
N PHE A 322 13.03 7.80 -17.00
CA PHE A 322 12.79 9.19 -17.33
C PHE A 322 12.70 9.40 -18.84
N GLN A 323 13.58 8.77 -19.62
CA GLN A 323 13.56 8.85 -21.08
C GLN A 323 12.26 8.37 -21.73
N MET A 324 11.49 7.49 -21.10
CA MET A 324 10.23 6.99 -21.65
C MET A 324 9.11 8.02 -21.67
N THR A 325 9.14 8.96 -20.71
CA THR A 325 8.02 9.91 -20.49
C THR A 325 8.48 11.34 -20.19
N ASN A 326 9.73 11.71 -20.51
CA ASN A 326 10.23 13.06 -20.25
C ASN A 326 9.51 14.14 -21.07
N GLN A 327 8.82 13.78 -22.16
CA GLN A 327 8.02 14.71 -22.95
C GLN A 327 6.90 15.36 -22.12
N GLU A 328 6.44 14.71 -21.04
CA GLU A 328 5.43 15.28 -20.14
C GLU A 328 5.93 16.51 -19.36
N LEU A 329 7.24 16.79 -19.36
CA LEU A 329 7.76 18.07 -18.88
C LEU A 329 7.27 19.24 -19.73
N ALA A 330 6.96 19.03 -21.02
CA ALA A 330 6.31 20.04 -21.84
C ALA A 330 4.90 20.35 -21.32
N THR A 331 4.13 19.32 -20.97
CA THR A 331 2.81 19.48 -20.33
C THR A 331 2.93 20.24 -19.02
N CYS A 332 3.90 19.87 -18.17
CA CYS A 332 4.13 20.56 -16.90
C CYS A 332 4.48 22.05 -17.10
N ALA A 333 5.31 22.37 -18.08
CA ALA A 333 5.70 23.75 -18.38
C ALA A 333 4.54 24.59 -18.94
N LEU A 334 3.73 24.02 -19.84
CA LEU A 334 2.58 24.70 -20.45
C LEU A 334 1.45 24.96 -19.44
N GLU A 335 1.18 24.00 -18.57
CA GLU A 335 0.10 24.07 -17.58
C GLU A 335 0.54 24.65 -16.23
N GLY A 336 1.83 25.00 -16.09
CA GLY A 336 2.38 25.58 -14.86
C GLY A 336 2.34 24.62 -13.66
N ILE A 337 2.62 23.32 -13.88
CA ILE A 337 2.60 22.26 -12.86
C ILE A 337 4.02 22.08 -12.30
N PRO A 338 4.35 22.61 -11.09
CA PRO A 338 5.72 22.73 -10.65
C PRO A 338 6.17 21.48 -9.88
N ILE A 339 6.32 20.36 -10.59
CA ILE A 339 6.94 19.14 -10.04
C ILE A 339 8.46 19.32 -9.92
N LYS A 340 9.08 18.57 -9.01
CA LYS A 340 10.54 18.45 -8.89
C LYS A 340 10.98 17.08 -9.41
N VAL A 341 12.10 17.00 -10.12
CA VAL A 341 12.63 15.73 -10.65
C VAL A 341 14.03 15.50 -10.08
N ALA A 342 14.21 14.41 -9.34
CA ALA A 342 15.50 13.90 -8.89
C ALA A 342 15.92 12.76 -9.82
N LEU A 343 16.75 13.07 -10.82
CA LEU A 343 17.23 12.09 -11.79
C LEU A 343 18.50 11.41 -11.28
N ILE A 344 18.37 10.14 -10.90
CA ILE A 344 19.46 9.26 -10.50
C ILE A 344 20.03 8.61 -11.76
N ASN A 345 20.88 9.35 -12.46
CA ASN A 345 21.50 8.91 -13.71
C ASN A 345 22.75 8.07 -13.41
N ASN A 346 22.78 6.82 -13.89
CA ASN A 346 23.89 5.90 -13.66
C ASN A 346 24.64 5.43 -14.93
N GLY A 347 24.40 6.04 -16.10
CA GLY A 347 25.23 5.82 -17.30
C GLY A 347 24.51 5.87 -18.63
#